data_AF-A0A7X6TXU8-F1
#
_entry.id   AF-A0A7X6TXU8-F1
#
_cell.length_a   1.000
_cell.length_b   1.000
_cell.length_c   1.000
_cell.angle_alpha   90.00
_cell.angle_beta   90.00
_cell.angle_gamma   90.00
#
_symmetry.space_group_name_H-M   'P 1'
#
loop_
_entity.id
_entity.type
_entity.pdbx_description
1 polymer ?
#
loop_
_entity_poly.entity_id
_entity_poly.type
_entity_poly.pdbx_seq_one_letter_code
_entity_poly.pdbx_strand_id
1 'polypeptide(L)'
;AFSGGMLAVIGLLLINLLNGRENLHLDLSPLFVALFAVSFAVLSGVVWEIYEFTADGLLGTNMQKFMRYGGEVLVGRDALLDTMYDLIIDLVSAALVGVFGYFSLKAESNLMVDTDDQEPIEKVETL
;
A
#
# COMPACT_ATOMS: atom_id res chain seq x y z
N ALA A 1 -24.04 9.51 6.99
CA ALA A 1 -23.20 8.36 6.59
C ALA A 1 -22.78 8.56 5.13
N PHE A 2 -21.63 9.19 4.91
CA PHE A 2 -21.00 9.30 3.60
C PHE A 2 -20.49 7.90 3.26
N SER A 3 -21.38 7.16 2.62
CA SER A 3 -21.62 5.73 2.84
C SER A 3 -20.52 4.87 2.22
N GLY A 4 -20.27 3.69 2.82
CA GLY A 4 -19.36 2.66 2.32
C GLY A 4 -19.55 2.27 0.85
N GLY A 5 -20.63 2.71 0.19
CA GLY A 5 -20.76 2.67 -1.27
C GLY A 5 -19.61 3.37 -2.04
N MET A 6 -19.05 4.48 -1.56
CA MET A 6 -17.90 5.11 -2.25
C MET A 6 -16.61 4.33 -2.05
N LEU A 7 -16.37 3.77 -0.86
CA LEU A 7 -15.25 2.87 -0.61
C LEU A 7 -15.38 1.58 -1.42
N ALA A 8 -16.61 1.06 -1.61
CA ALA A 8 -16.87 -0.08 -2.48
C ALA A 8 -16.60 0.24 -3.96
N VAL A 9 -16.94 1.44 -4.42
CA VAL A 9 -16.60 1.90 -5.78
C VAL A 9 -15.08 2.04 -5.95
N ILE A 10 -14.36 2.61 -4.97
CA ILE A 10 -12.90 2.70 -5.00
C ILE A 10 -12.26 1.31 -4.97
N GLY A 11 -12.78 0.38 -4.18
CA GLY A 11 -12.33 -1.02 -4.14
C GLY A 11 -12.57 -1.77 -5.45
N LEU A 12 -13.71 -1.56 -6.10
CA LEU A 12 -14.00 -2.13 -7.44
C LEU A 12 -13.11 -1.52 -8.53
N LEU A 13 -12.81 -0.22 -8.45
CA LEU A 13 -11.85 0.44 -9.35
C LEU A 13 -10.44 -0.11 -9.15
N LEU A 14 -10.04 -0.37 -7.90
CA LEU A 14 -8.79 -1.02 -7.53
C LEU A 14 -8.67 -2.44 -8.11
N ILE A 15 -9.71 -3.26 -7.96
CA ILE A 15 -9.74 -4.62 -8.50
C ILE A 15 -9.69 -4.58 -10.02
N ASN A 16 -10.44 -3.68 -10.68
CA ASN A 16 -10.37 -3.51 -12.14
C ASN A 16 -9.00 -2.99 -12.61
N LEU A 17 -8.34 -2.14 -11.82
CA LEU A 17 -6.98 -1.67 -12.09
C LEU A 17 -5.96 -2.81 -11.98
N LEU A 18 -6.10 -3.67 -10.98
CA LEU A 18 -5.20 -4.82 -10.74
C LEU A 18 -5.47 -5.99 -11.69
N ASN A 19 -6.70 -6.15 -12.18
CA ASN A 19 -7.13 -7.28 -13.03
C ASN A 19 -7.12 -6.94 -14.53
N GLY A 20 -6.75 -5.71 -14.89
CA GLY A 20 -6.81 -5.18 -16.26
C GLY A 20 -5.52 -5.33 -17.04
N ARG A 21 -5.14 -6.56 -17.40
CA ARG A 21 -4.35 -6.77 -18.63
C ARG A 21 -5.05 -7.76 -19.53
N GLU A 22 -5.83 -7.22 -20.47
CA GLU A 22 -5.64 -7.61 -21.86
C GLU A 22 -5.44 -6.42 -22.80
N ASN A 23 -5.96 -5.20 -22.56
CA ASN A 23 -5.73 -4.05 -23.47
C ASN A 23 -6.08 -2.66 -22.86
N LEU A 24 -5.48 -2.26 -21.74
CA LEU A 24 -5.57 -0.87 -21.26
C LEU A 24 -4.18 -0.37 -20.86
N HIS A 25 -3.49 0.30 -21.78
CA HIS A 25 -2.31 1.11 -21.48
C HIS A 25 -2.77 2.34 -20.67
N LEU A 26 -2.91 2.17 -19.35
CA LEU A 26 -2.97 3.30 -18.44
C LEU A 26 -1.54 3.78 -18.22
N ASP A 27 -1.14 4.86 -18.88
CA ASP A 27 0.12 5.58 -18.64
C ASP A 27 0.08 6.30 -17.28
N LEU A 28 -0.04 5.53 -16.20
CA LEU A 28 0.06 6.07 -14.86
C LEU A 28 1.51 6.40 -14.58
N SER A 29 1.76 7.64 -14.15
CA SER A 29 3.09 8.03 -13.69
C SER A 29 3.57 7.05 -12.61
N PRO A 30 4.81 6.56 -12.68
CA PRO A 30 5.42 5.75 -11.62
C PRO A 30 5.24 6.34 -10.21
N LEU A 31 5.22 7.68 -10.11
CA LEU A 31 4.97 8.39 -8.86
C LEU A 31 3.55 8.16 -8.34
N PHE A 32 2.54 8.20 -9.21
CA PHE A 32 1.15 7.97 -8.82
C PHE A 32 0.94 6.56 -8.28
N VAL A 33 1.53 5.55 -8.95
CA VAL A 33 1.46 4.14 -8.53
C VAL A 33 2.12 3.95 -7.17
N ALA A 34 3.32 4.52 -6.97
CA ALA A 34 4.03 4.45 -5.70
C ALA A 34 3.26 5.12 -4.55
N LEU A 35 2.75 6.34 -4.76
CA LEU A 35 1.96 7.07 -3.76
C LEU A 35 0.66 6.35 -3.41
N PHE A 36 0.00 5.79 -4.41
CA PHE A 36 -1.20 4.98 -4.21
C PHE A 36 -0.91 3.76 -3.34
N ALA A 37 0.15 3.00 -3.65
CA ALA A 37 0.56 1.83 -2.88
C ALA A 37 0.88 2.18 -1.41
N VAL A 38 1.63 3.26 -1.18
CA VAL A 38 1.94 3.76 0.17
C VAL A 38 0.67 4.10 0.94
N SER A 39 -0.25 4.84 0.31
CA SER A 39 -1.50 5.27 0.94
C SER A 39 -2.40 4.07 1.29
N PHE A 40 -2.45 3.08 0.40
CA PHE A 40 -3.22 1.86 0.62
C PHE A 40 -2.66 1.01 1.76
N ALA A 41 -1.34 0.88 1.86
CA ALA A 41 -0.69 0.18 2.97
C ALA A 41 -0.98 0.84 4.32
N VAL A 42 -0.81 2.16 4.42
CA VAL A 42 -1.10 2.92 5.66
C VAL A 42 -2.58 2.84 6.03
N LEU A 43 -3.49 2.93 5.05
CA LEU A 43 -4.92 2.78 5.29
C LEU A 43 -5.25 1.40 5.86
N SER A 44 -4.59 0.35 5.36
CA SER A 44 -4.77 -1.01 5.87
C SER A 44 -4.31 -1.15 7.32
N GLY A 45 -3.19 -0.51 7.68
CA GLY A 45 -2.72 -0.40 9.08
C GLY A 45 -3.73 0.29 9.99
N VAL A 46 -4.28 1.42 9.56
CA VAL A 46 -5.35 2.12 10.32
C VAL A 46 -6.59 1.23 10.52
N VAL A 47 -6.99 0.46 9.50
CA VAL A 47 -8.11 -0.48 9.62
C VAL A 47 -7.81 -1.58 10.64
N TRP A 48 -6.57 -2.07 10.69
CA TRP A 48 -6.13 -3.04 11.68
C TRP A 48 -6.23 -2.49 13.10
N GLU A 49 -5.72 -1.28 13.35
CA GLU A 49 -5.82 -0.63 14.67
C GLU A 49 -7.27 -0.43 15.13
N ILE A 50 -8.19 -0.10 14.22
CA ILE A 50 -9.62 0.01 14.54
C ILE A 50 -10.19 -1.36 14.94
N TYR A 51 -9.77 -2.43 14.26
CA TYR A 51 -10.15 -3.79 14.63
C TYR A 51 -9.64 -4.15 16.03
N GLU A 52 -8.36 -3.86 16.33
CA GLU A 52 -7.78 -4.14 17.66
C GLU A 52 -8.50 -3.39 18.77
N PHE A 53 -8.72 -2.08 18.60
CA PHE A 53 -9.48 -1.26 19.54
C PHE A 53 -10.89 -1.83 19.77
N THR A 54 -11.55 -2.27 18.70
CA THR A 54 -12.89 -2.84 18.79
C THR A 54 -12.90 -4.20 19.49
N ALA A 55 -11.90 -5.04 19.21
CA ALA A 55 -11.73 -6.34 19.87
C ALA A 55 -11.45 -6.17 21.38
N ASP A 56 -10.58 -5.24 21.74
CA ASP A 56 -10.26 -4.94 23.14
C ASP A 56 -11.48 -4.45 23.91
N GLY A 57 -12.32 -3.63 23.27
CA GLY A 57 -13.58 -3.14 23.87
C GLY A 57 -14.70 -4.18 23.96
N LEU A 58 -14.88 -5.04 22.94
CA LEU A 58 -16.02 -5.95 22.85
C LEU A 58 -15.74 -7.37 23.33
N LEU A 59 -14.52 -7.85 23.11
CA LEU A 59 -14.10 -9.23 23.39
C LEU A 59 -13.21 -9.32 24.63
N GLY A 60 -12.84 -8.19 25.23
CA GLY A 60 -11.96 -8.14 26.40
C GLY A 60 -10.55 -8.63 26.12
N THR A 61 -10.10 -8.49 24.88
CA THR A 61 -8.71 -8.77 24.48
C THR A 61 -7.77 -7.66 24.95
N ASN A 62 -6.48 -7.85 24.69
CA ASN A 62 -5.42 -6.86 24.94
C ASN A 62 -4.47 -6.85 23.73
N MET A 63 -5.05 -6.53 22.56
CA MET A 63 -4.36 -6.46 21.28
C MET A 63 -3.47 -5.23 21.26
N GLN A 64 -4.00 -4.05 21.62
CA GLN A 64 -3.25 -2.78 21.68
C GLN A 64 -2.26 -2.69 22.87
N LYS A 65 -2.10 -3.78 23.63
CA LYS A 65 -1.22 -3.89 24.80
C LYS A 65 -1.42 -2.81 25.88
N PHE A 66 -2.63 -2.28 26.04
CA PHE A 66 -2.93 -1.26 27.06
C PHE A 66 -2.84 -1.79 28.51
N MET A 67 -2.74 -3.11 28.71
CA MET A 67 -2.57 -3.74 30.02
C MET A 67 -1.31 -4.62 30.08
N ARG A 68 -0.50 -4.45 31.14
CA ARG A 68 0.75 -5.22 31.34
C ARG A 68 0.52 -6.58 31.99
N TYR A 69 1.54 -7.44 31.93
CA TYR A 69 1.56 -8.71 32.65
C TYR A 69 1.46 -8.43 34.16
N GLY A 70 0.33 -8.82 34.77
CA GLY A 70 0.00 -8.50 36.16
C GLY A 70 -1.23 -7.62 36.36
N GLY A 71 -1.88 -7.17 35.27
CA GLY A 71 -3.16 -6.45 35.33
C GLY A 71 -3.03 -4.93 35.52
N GLU A 72 -1.81 -4.39 35.46
CA GLU A 72 -1.57 -2.94 35.48
C GLU A 72 -2.11 -2.31 34.19
N VAL A 73 -3.07 -1.40 34.33
CA VAL A 73 -3.64 -0.64 33.22
C VAL A 73 -2.77 0.57 32.94
N LEU A 74 -2.24 0.66 31.72
CA LEU A 74 -1.47 1.81 31.24
C LEU A 74 -2.41 2.99 30.99
N VAL A 75 -1.93 4.22 31.17
CA VAL A 75 -2.72 5.44 30.99
C VAL A 75 -1.92 6.49 30.21
N GLY A 76 -2.60 7.28 29.39
CA GLY A 76 -1.98 8.35 28.62
C GLY A 76 -1.14 7.79 27.47
N ARG A 77 0.07 8.34 27.26
CA ARG A 77 0.93 7.95 26.12
C ARG A 77 1.37 6.50 26.20
N ASP A 78 1.56 5.96 27.41
CA ASP A 78 2.04 4.58 27.59
C ASP A 78 1.03 3.55 27.07
N ALA A 79 -0.27 3.84 27.16
CA ALA A 79 -1.34 2.99 26.62
C ALA A 79 -1.46 3.05 25.09
N LEU A 80 -0.87 4.07 24.46
CA LEU A 80 -0.94 4.29 23.01
C LEU A 80 0.31 3.80 22.29
N LEU A 81 1.36 3.40 23.02
CA LEU A 81 2.67 3.13 22.42
C LEU A 81 2.60 2.03 21.37
N ASP A 82 1.89 0.94 21.64
CA ASP A 82 1.78 -0.22 20.73
C ASP A 82 1.16 0.20 19.38
N THR A 83 -0.08 0.71 19.41
CA THR A 83 -0.76 1.29 18.24
C THR A 83 0.05 2.35 17.51
N MET A 84 0.75 3.23 18.22
CA MET A 84 1.60 4.23 17.58
C MET A 84 2.83 3.60 16.91
N TYR A 85 3.42 2.56 17.51
CA TYR A 85 4.52 1.83 16.90
C TYR A 85 4.06 1.14 15.62
N ASP A 86 2.92 0.46 15.62
CA ASP A 86 2.40 -0.24 14.44
C ASP A 86 2.13 0.74 13.29
N LEU A 87 1.44 1.86 13.56
CA LEU A 87 1.20 2.90 12.54
C LEU A 87 2.49 3.56 12.01
N ILE A 88 3.48 3.78 12.86
CA ILE A 88 4.77 4.35 12.44
C ILE A 88 5.53 3.35 11.57
N ILE A 89 5.57 2.08 11.97
CA ILE A 89 6.26 1.03 11.22
C ILE A 89 5.56 0.78 9.88
N ASP A 90 4.24 0.79 9.83
CA ASP A 90 3.47 0.71 8.59
C ASP A 90 3.81 1.87 7.64
N LEU A 91 3.84 3.11 8.14
CA LEU A 91 4.19 4.27 7.32
C LEU A 91 5.63 4.20 6.80
N VAL A 92 6.59 3.88 7.66
CA VAL A 92 8.01 3.82 7.29
C VAL A 92 8.25 2.69 6.29
N SER A 93 7.72 1.49 6.55
CA SER A 93 7.87 0.35 5.66
C SER A 93 7.19 0.59 4.31
N ALA A 94 5.97 1.13 4.32
CA ALA A 94 5.26 1.52 3.10
C ALA A 94 6.05 2.56 2.30
N ALA A 95 6.58 3.60 2.95
CA ALA A 95 7.37 4.64 2.29
C ALA A 95 8.65 4.07 1.64
N LEU A 96 9.38 3.18 2.34
CA LEU A 96 10.55 2.51 1.78
C LEU A 96 10.19 1.68 0.55
N VAL A 97 9.15 0.84 0.64
CA VAL A 97 8.66 0.03 -0.48
C VAL A 97 8.18 0.92 -1.63
N GLY A 98 7.50 2.03 -1.35
CA GLY A 98 7.05 3.00 -2.35
C GLY A 98 8.22 3.65 -3.10
N VAL A 99 9.29 4.01 -2.39
CA VAL A 99 10.52 4.55 -3.01
C VAL A 99 11.17 3.49 -3.92
N PHE A 100 11.33 2.25 -3.44
CA PHE A 100 11.86 1.17 -4.27
C PHE A 100 10.98 0.87 -5.49
N GLY A 101 9.66 0.82 -5.30
CA GLY A 101 8.69 0.63 -6.38
C GLY A 101 8.76 1.74 -7.42
N TYR A 102 8.89 3.00 -7.01
CA TYR A 102 9.08 4.12 -7.92
C TYR A 102 10.34 3.97 -8.80
N PHE A 103 11.48 3.62 -8.19
CA PHE A 103 12.72 3.43 -8.94
C PHE A 103 12.66 2.21 -9.88
N SER A 104 12.01 1.12 -9.45
CA SER A 104 11.80 -0.07 -10.29
C SER A 104 10.97 0.27 -11.53
N LEU A 105 9.82 0.92 -11.33
CA LEU A 105 8.93 1.32 -12.43
C LEU A 105 9.59 2.33 -13.38
N LYS A 106 10.39 3.25 -12.85
CA LYS A 106 11.16 4.20 -13.66
C LYS A 106 12.28 3.54 -14.47
N ALA A 107 12.93 2.51 -13.94
CA ALA A 107 13.93 1.75 -14.66
C ALA A 107 13.31 0.97 -15.83
N GLU A 108 12.14 0.34 -15.60
CA GLU A 108 11.38 -0.36 -16.64
C GLU A 108 10.91 0.58 -17.74
N SER A 109 10.38 1.76 -17.39
CA SER A 109 9.95 2.75 -18.38
C SER A 109 11.10 3.25 -19.25
N ASN A 110 12.28 3.49 -18.65
CA ASN A 110 13.46 3.91 -19.39
C ASN A 110 13.99 2.82 -20.32
N LEU A 111 13.99 1.55 -19.87
CA LEU A 111 14.41 0.43 -20.69
C LEU A 111 13.48 0.24 -21.89
N MET A 112 12.16 0.35 -21.69
CA MET A 112 11.18 0.25 -22.77
C MET A 112 11.37 1.36 -23.83
N VAL A 113 11.62 2.60 -23.42
CA VAL A 113 11.93 3.71 -24.36
C VAL A 113 13.19 3.40 -25.18
N ASP A 114 14.25 2.92 -24.53
CA ASP A 114 15.53 2.58 -25.19
C ASP A 114 15.40 1.39 -26.18
N THR A 115 14.39 0.52 -25.99
CA THR A 115 14.13 -0.60 -26.91
C THR A 115 13.30 -0.18 -28.12
N ASP A 116 12.42 0.82 -27.98
CA ASP A 116 11.60 1.37 -29.07
C ASP A 116 12.44 2.27 -30.01
N ASP A 117 13.49 2.90 -29.47
CA ASP A 117 14.47 3.68 -30.22
C ASP A 117 15.48 2.81 -31.01
N GLN A 118 15.54 1.49 -30.78
CA GLN A 118 16.28 0.56 -31.64
C GLN A 118 15.43 0.21 -32.87
N GLU A 119 15.71 0.86 -34.02
CA GLU A 119 15.20 0.38 -35.30
C GLU A 119 15.53 -1.10 -35.49
N PRO A 120 14.58 -1.93 -35.98
CA PRO A 120 14.83 -3.34 -36.22
C PRO A 120 16.00 -3.47 -37.18
N ILE A 121 17.11 -4.06 -36.71
CA ILE A 121 18.26 -4.39 -37.55
C ILE A 121 17.71 -5.16 -38.75
N GLU A 122 17.86 -4.51 -39.90
CA GLU A 122 17.41 -4.97 -41.20
C GLU A 122 17.74 -6.46 -41.35
N LYS A 123 16.77 -7.25 -41.80
CA LYS A 123 16.99 -8.62 -42.28
C LYS A 123 17.84 -8.56 -43.55
N VAL A 124 19.12 -8.21 -43.46
CA VAL A 124 20.10 -8.28 -44.53
C VAL A 124 21.12 -9.34 -44.15
N GLU A 125 20.67 -10.59 -44.17
CA GLU A 125 21.48 -11.77 -44.50
C GLU A 125 20.58 -12.99 -44.33
N THR A 126 19.92 -13.40 -45.41
CA THR A 126 19.98 -14.77 -45.91
C THR A 126 19.10 -14.91 -47.16
N LEU A 127 19.81 -14.85 -48.30
CA LEU A 127 19.47 -15.36 -49.65
C LEU A 127 18.58 -14.49 -50.55
#